data_AF-A0A7S1S534-F1
#
_entry.id   AF-A0A7S1S534-F1
#
_cell.length_a   1.000
_cell.length_b   1.000
_cell.length_c   1.000
_cell.angle_alpha   90.00
_cell.angle_beta   90.00
_cell.angle_gamma   90.00
#
_symmetry.space_group_name_H-M   'P 1'
#
loop_
_entity.id
_entity.type
_entity.pdbx_description
1 polymer ?
#
loop_
_entity_poly.entity_id
_entity_poly.type
_entity_poly.pdbx_seq_one_letter_code
_entity_poly.pdbx_strand_id
1 'polypeptide(L)'
;MFNCSAEPPRGGASSGSRTSSSSWCCPLGHELQPWDAPAGICDGCGKRFPDGEQVMDCRRCEWLLCEVCCPRAGARTSLWGAFSQLPFYAVHRIDAMFDKVDNALDAFEERHSNMFDAADKAFAVVGDRVEAVADYVFQDAQSDSDEERRGRASPEFSPQQLEEAEALVVEFCEEYSESWVAPSADDLDSFWSRCSVLYGCVLSPEPLARALAAQLAREPSEKDKEQAWQPQLRALYVLGDLRQRGAVGQEIVADVARRADHHVRRLTGVPQCREQASSLLRAIEVQRDSLCV
;
A
#
# COMPACT_ATOMS: atom_id res chain seq x y z
N MET A 1 -43.44 -20.10 20.26
CA MET A 1 -43.96 -18.80 20.72
C MET A 1 -43.34 -18.52 22.08
N PHE A 2 -42.19 -17.86 22.11
CA PHE A 2 -41.57 -17.38 23.35
C PHE A 2 -41.62 -15.85 23.33
N ASN A 3 -42.28 -15.30 24.33
CA ASN A 3 -42.59 -13.88 24.47
C ASN A 3 -41.45 -13.24 25.27
N CYS A 4 -40.59 -12.46 24.61
CA CYS A 4 -39.55 -11.66 25.25
C CYS A 4 -40.07 -10.23 25.43
N SER A 5 -40.73 -9.97 26.56
CA SER A 5 -40.99 -8.62 27.05
C SER A 5 -39.86 -8.24 27.99
N ALA A 6 -38.86 -7.52 27.48
CA ALA A 6 -37.86 -6.84 28.30
C ALA A 6 -38.26 -5.37 28.39
N GLU A 7 -38.68 -4.93 29.58
CA GLU A 7 -38.91 -3.52 29.89
C GLU A 7 -37.55 -2.80 30.06
N PRO A 8 -37.41 -1.55 29.59
CA PRO A 8 -36.19 -0.77 29.82
C PRO A 8 -36.17 -0.20 31.26
N PRO A 9 -35.00 -0.15 31.92
CA PRO A 9 -34.89 0.43 33.25
C PRO A 9 -35.10 1.95 33.21
N ARG A 10 -35.96 2.44 34.11
CA ARG A 10 -36.22 3.87 34.30
C ARG A 10 -35.09 4.53 35.10
N GLY A 11 -34.64 5.67 34.57
CA GLY A 11 -33.57 6.54 35.06
C GLY A 11 -33.39 6.68 36.57
N GLY A 12 -32.21 6.31 37.03
CA GLY A 12 -31.59 6.83 38.25
C GLY A 12 -30.56 7.89 37.86
N ALA A 13 -30.80 9.13 38.26
CA ALA A 13 -29.86 10.23 38.10
C ALA A 13 -28.65 10.01 39.02
N SER A 14 -27.60 9.37 38.51
CA SER A 14 -26.30 9.27 39.17
C SER A 14 -25.37 10.33 38.60
N SER A 15 -25.09 11.36 39.40
CA SER A 15 -23.98 12.29 39.26
C SER A 15 -22.64 11.54 39.43
N GLY A 16 -22.25 10.81 38.38
CA GLY A 16 -21.03 10.03 38.30
C GLY A 16 -19.96 10.76 37.47
N SER A 17 -18.81 10.96 38.11
CA SER A 17 -17.51 11.37 37.59
C SER A 17 -17.31 11.15 36.09
N ARG A 18 -17.03 12.24 35.34
CA ARG A 18 -16.61 12.20 33.94
C ARG A 18 -15.18 11.65 33.86
N THR A 19 -15.03 10.34 33.77
CA THR A 19 -13.80 9.77 33.21
C THR A 19 -13.79 10.11 31.73
N SER A 20 -12.94 11.07 31.37
CA SER A 20 -12.59 11.41 30.00
C SER A 20 -11.80 10.26 29.37
N SER A 21 -12.47 9.16 29.05
CA SER A 21 -11.92 8.07 28.25
C SER A 21 -12.23 8.39 26.80
N SER A 22 -11.23 8.94 26.14
CA SER A 22 -11.12 9.09 24.69
C SER A 22 -11.09 7.71 24.02
N SER A 23 -12.22 7.04 23.90
CA SER A 23 -12.26 5.76 23.22
C SER A 23 -13.23 5.82 22.07
N TRP A 24 -12.67 5.94 20.88
CA TRP A 24 -13.24 5.61 19.58
C TRP A 24 -13.60 4.12 19.46
N CYS A 25 -13.97 3.48 20.58
CA CYS A 25 -14.22 2.06 20.70
C CYS A 25 -15.51 1.81 21.48
N CYS A 26 -16.20 0.72 21.15
CA CYS A 26 -17.35 0.23 21.91
C CYS A 26 -16.92 -0.32 23.29
N PRO A 27 -17.86 -0.66 24.19
CA PRO A 27 -17.56 -1.23 25.51
C PRO A 27 -16.76 -2.55 25.48
N LEU A 28 -16.76 -3.25 24.34
CA LEU A 28 -15.97 -4.46 24.10
C LEU A 28 -14.60 -4.20 23.47
N GLY A 29 -14.22 -2.93 23.28
CA GLY A 29 -12.91 -2.53 22.77
C GLY A 29 -12.78 -2.49 21.24
N HIS A 30 -13.81 -2.86 20.47
CA HIS A 30 -13.78 -2.72 19.01
C HIS A 30 -13.86 -1.26 18.58
N GLU A 31 -13.09 -0.89 17.56
CA GLU A 31 -13.12 0.43 16.94
C GLU A 31 -14.49 0.75 16.33
N LEU A 32 -14.96 1.98 16.55
CA LEU A 32 -16.18 2.52 15.95
C LEU A 32 -15.86 3.13 14.59
N GLN A 33 -16.67 2.82 13.58
CA GLN A 33 -16.53 3.34 12.23
C GLN A 33 -17.66 4.33 11.91
N PRO A 34 -17.41 5.41 11.16
CA PRO A 34 -18.48 6.30 10.75
C PRO A 34 -19.46 5.60 9.79
N TRP A 35 -20.75 5.81 9.99
CA TRP A 35 -21.82 5.16 9.24
C TRP A 35 -23.08 6.05 9.16
N ASP A 36 -23.81 5.94 8.06
CA ASP A 36 -25.14 6.55 7.93
C ASP A 36 -26.16 5.58 8.54
N ALA A 37 -26.56 5.84 9.78
CA ALA A 37 -27.36 4.87 10.52
C ALA A 37 -28.82 4.85 10.06
N PRO A 38 -29.46 3.67 10.11
CA PRO A 38 -30.90 3.62 10.15
C PRO A 38 -31.41 4.36 11.40
N ALA A 39 -32.64 4.87 11.36
CA ALA A 39 -33.21 5.62 12.49
C ALA A 39 -33.04 4.83 13.82
N GLY A 40 -32.45 5.47 14.83
CA GLY A 40 -31.96 4.76 16.02
C GLY A 40 -31.75 5.66 17.24
N ILE A 41 -31.09 5.10 18.26
CA ILE A 41 -30.81 5.77 19.54
C ILE A 41 -29.32 5.65 19.82
N CYS A 42 -28.68 6.75 20.22
CA CYS A 42 -27.29 6.76 20.65
C CYS A 42 -27.14 6.03 21.98
N ASP A 43 -26.28 5.01 22.06
CA ASP A 43 -26.04 4.23 23.26
C ASP A 43 -25.31 5.02 24.36
N GLY A 44 -24.61 6.10 23.99
CA GLY A 44 -23.90 6.96 24.92
C GLY A 44 -24.81 7.97 25.65
N CYS A 45 -25.66 8.69 24.91
CA CYS A 45 -26.49 9.76 25.49
C CYS A 45 -28.01 9.54 25.38
N GLY A 46 -28.46 8.48 24.70
CA GLY A 46 -29.87 8.23 24.46
C GLY A 46 -30.53 9.15 23.43
N LYS A 47 -29.76 10.00 22.71
CA LYS A 47 -30.30 10.87 21.65
C LYS A 47 -30.84 10.01 20.51
N ARG A 48 -32.09 10.25 20.10
CA ARG A 48 -32.66 9.69 18.86
C ARG A 48 -32.10 10.41 17.64
N PHE A 49 -31.74 9.66 16.61
CA PHE A 49 -31.33 10.17 15.31
C PHE A 49 -32.24 9.59 14.21
N PRO A 50 -32.59 10.37 13.16
CA PRO A 50 -33.35 9.89 12.03
C PRO A 50 -32.49 9.01 11.11
N ASP A 51 -33.16 8.36 10.17
CA ASP A 51 -32.53 7.60 9.09
C ASP A 51 -31.57 8.50 8.29
N GLY A 52 -30.34 8.03 8.10
CA GLY A 52 -29.29 8.74 7.37
C GLY A 52 -28.50 9.77 8.19
N GLU A 53 -28.68 9.89 9.51
CA GLU A 53 -27.76 10.70 10.35
C GLU A 53 -26.40 9.97 10.47
N GLN A 54 -25.32 10.74 10.34
CA GLN A 54 -23.97 10.26 10.57
C GLN A 54 -23.76 9.92 12.05
N VAL A 55 -23.38 8.67 12.31
CA VAL A 55 -23.03 8.17 13.64
C VAL A 55 -21.75 7.36 13.58
N MET A 56 -21.21 7.02 14.74
CA MET A 56 -20.11 6.09 14.91
C MET A 56 -20.68 4.72 15.30
N ASP A 57 -20.51 3.72 14.44
CA ASP A 57 -21.11 2.39 14.52
C ASP A 57 -20.06 1.30 14.74
N CYS A 58 -20.33 0.39 15.69
CA CYS A 58 -19.66 -0.89 15.81
C CYS A 58 -20.65 -2.01 15.53
N ARG A 59 -20.71 -2.46 14.27
CA ARG A 59 -21.62 -3.52 13.81
C ARG A 59 -21.51 -4.84 14.57
N ARG A 60 -20.34 -5.17 15.10
CA ARG A 60 -20.14 -6.40 15.89
C ARG A 60 -20.93 -6.40 17.19
N CYS A 61 -21.22 -5.21 17.70
CA CYS A 61 -21.84 -5.02 19.00
C CYS A 61 -23.17 -4.28 18.91
N GLU A 62 -23.59 -3.91 17.70
CA GLU A 62 -24.74 -3.03 17.44
C GLU A 62 -24.69 -1.74 18.28
N TRP A 63 -23.48 -1.18 18.45
CA TRP A 63 -23.22 -0.03 19.31
C TRP A 63 -23.07 1.25 18.48
N LEU A 64 -23.95 2.23 18.71
CA LEU A 64 -24.10 3.45 17.92
C LEU A 64 -23.88 4.70 18.79
N LEU A 65 -22.91 5.54 18.44
CA LEU A 65 -22.66 6.82 19.10
C LEU A 65 -22.90 7.99 18.16
N CYS A 66 -23.68 8.99 18.59
CA CYS A 66 -23.84 10.23 17.84
C CYS A 66 -22.56 11.08 17.85
N GLU A 67 -22.46 12.03 16.92
CA GLU A 67 -21.31 12.94 16.80
C GLU A 67 -21.02 13.74 18.09
N VAL A 68 -22.03 13.96 18.95
CA VAL A 68 -21.80 14.64 20.25
C VAL A 68 -21.08 13.72 21.24
N CYS A 69 -21.41 12.43 21.24
CA CYS A 69 -20.78 11.44 22.13
C CYS A 69 -19.41 11.01 21.65
N CYS A 70 -19.20 11.01 20.33
CA CYS A 70 -17.93 10.69 19.69
C CYS A 70 -17.67 11.73 18.59
N PRO A 71 -17.13 12.92 18.94
CA PRO A 71 -16.86 13.97 17.97
C PRO A 71 -15.86 13.49 16.95
N ARG A 72 -16.18 13.64 15.66
CA ARG A 72 -15.29 13.36 14.51
C ARG A 72 -14.02 14.22 14.45
N ALA A 73 -13.75 15.00 15.49
CA ALA A 73 -12.76 16.06 15.51
C ALA A 73 -11.34 15.53 15.30
N GLY A 74 -10.85 15.65 14.07
CA GLY A 74 -9.42 15.66 13.76
C GLY A 74 -8.81 14.37 13.21
N ALA A 75 -9.57 13.29 13.08
CA ALA A 75 -9.07 12.11 12.37
C ALA A 75 -9.04 12.44 10.87
N ARG A 76 -7.87 12.88 10.34
CA ARG A 76 -7.60 12.76 8.91
C ARG A 76 -7.90 11.30 8.57
N THR A 77 -8.99 11.04 7.86
CA THR A 77 -9.22 9.71 7.30
C THR A 77 -8.07 9.53 6.32
N SER A 78 -7.03 8.81 6.74
CA SER A 78 -6.03 8.33 5.81
C SER A 78 -6.78 7.63 4.67
N LEU A 79 -6.20 7.62 3.47
CA LEU A 79 -6.74 6.85 2.37
C LEU A 79 -7.14 5.43 2.84
N TRP A 80 -6.33 4.84 3.72
CA TRP A 80 -6.59 3.58 4.42
C TRP A 80 -7.82 3.58 5.32
N GLY A 81 -8.03 4.63 6.11
CA GLY A 81 -9.27 4.79 6.87
C GLY A 81 -10.51 4.88 5.98
N ALA A 82 -10.39 5.50 4.80
CA ALA A 82 -11.48 5.54 3.83
C ALA A 82 -11.69 4.18 3.12
N PHE A 83 -10.62 3.44 2.86
CA PHE A 83 -10.70 2.09 2.27
C PHE A 83 -11.19 1.05 3.29
N SER A 84 -10.82 1.13 4.56
CA SER A 84 -11.34 0.26 5.62
C SER A 84 -12.80 0.55 5.97
N GLN A 85 -13.27 1.77 5.67
CA GLN A 85 -14.68 2.16 5.72
C GLN A 85 -15.50 1.63 4.53
N LEU A 86 -14.87 1.09 3.48
CA LEU A 86 -15.62 0.43 2.43
C LEU A 86 -16.31 -0.79 3.03
N PRO A 87 -17.64 -0.89 2.93
CA PRO A 87 -18.36 -2.05 3.42
C PRO A 87 -17.76 -3.33 2.82
N PHE A 88 -17.74 -4.45 3.54
CA PHE A 88 -17.27 -5.74 3.01
C PHE A 88 -17.89 -6.11 1.64
N TYR A 89 -19.09 -5.61 1.33
CA TYR A 89 -19.73 -5.77 0.02
C TYR A 89 -19.19 -4.86 -1.11
N ALA A 90 -18.53 -3.75 -0.76
CA ALA A 90 -17.82 -2.89 -1.70
C ALA A 90 -16.45 -3.44 -2.07
N VAL A 91 -15.77 -4.17 -1.15
CA VAL A 91 -14.54 -4.92 -1.47
C VAL A 91 -14.85 -5.99 -2.53
N HIS A 92 -15.92 -6.77 -2.38
CA HIS A 92 -16.35 -7.71 -3.42
C HIS A 92 -16.68 -7.05 -4.76
N ARG A 93 -17.12 -5.79 -4.75
CA ARG A 93 -17.38 -5.03 -5.98
C ARG A 93 -16.08 -4.53 -6.61
N ILE A 94 -15.07 -4.22 -5.80
CA ILE A 94 -13.72 -3.87 -6.24
C ILE A 94 -13.00 -5.13 -6.76
N ASP A 95 -13.12 -6.28 -6.11
CA ASP A 95 -12.62 -7.57 -6.64
C ASP A 95 -13.24 -7.88 -7.99
N ALA A 96 -14.56 -7.75 -8.13
CA ALA A 96 -15.24 -7.91 -9.41
C ALA A 96 -14.88 -6.83 -10.45
N MET A 97 -14.28 -5.70 -10.03
CA MET A 97 -13.71 -4.71 -10.94
C MET A 97 -12.27 -5.07 -11.30
N PHE A 98 -11.47 -5.59 -10.37
CA PHE A 98 -10.14 -6.13 -10.65
C PHE A 98 -10.21 -7.33 -11.59
N ASP A 99 -11.13 -8.28 -11.37
CA ASP A 99 -11.38 -9.37 -12.32
C ASP A 99 -11.70 -8.85 -13.73
N LYS A 100 -12.46 -7.74 -13.84
CA LYS A 100 -12.76 -7.14 -15.15
C LYS A 100 -11.55 -6.43 -15.76
N VAL A 101 -10.71 -5.82 -14.93
CA VAL A 101 -9.47 -5.18 -15.36
C VAL A 101 -8.47 -6.23 -15.82
N ASP A 102 -8.32 -7.33 -15.08
CA ASP A 102 -7.46 -8.47 -15.43
C ASP A 102 -7.95 -9.13 -16.73
N ASN A 103 -9.25 -9.43 -16.85
CA ASN A 103 -9.81 -9.92 -18.11
C ASN A 103 -9.62 -8.93 -19.28
N ALA A 104 -9.64 -7.61 -19.02
CA ALA A 104 -9.40 -6.60 -20.04
C ALA A 104 -7.91 -6.48 -20.41
N LEU A 105 -7.01 -6.69 -19.44
CA LEU A 105 -5.57 -6.76 -19.62
C LEU A 105 -5.19 -8.01 -20.42
N ASP A 106 -5.74 -9.18 -20.09
CA ASP A 106 -5.55 -10.42 -20.85
C ASP A 106 -6.03 -10.25 -22.30
N ALA A 107 -7.22 -9.67 -22.49
CA ALA A 107 -7.74 -9.37 -23.82
C ALA A 107 -6.89 -8.33 -24.58
N PHE A 108 -6.26 -7.40 -23.86
CA PHE A 108 -5.32 -6.44 -24.43
C PHE A 108 -4.01 -7.13 -24.83
N GLU A 109 -3.48 -8.01 -23.99
CA GLU A 109 -2.26 -8.80 -24.26
C GLU A 109 -2.46 -9.73 -25.46
N GLU A 110 -3.61 -10.42 -25.57
CA GLU A 110 -3.95 -11.21 -26.76
C GLU A 110 -4.03 -10.33 -28.02
N ARG A 111 -4.64 -9.14 -27.92
CA ARG A 111 -4.71 -8.21 -29.06
C ARG A 111 -3.32 -7.69 -29.45
N HIS A 112 -2.45 -7.49 -28.47
CA HIS A 112 -1.09 -7.01 -28.68
C HIS A 112 -0.18 -8.10 -29.24
N SER A 113 -0.30 -9.34 -28.79
CA SER A 113 0.38 -10.51 -29.36
C SER A 113 -0.03 -10.72 -30.82
N ASN A 114 -1.33 -10.62 -31.14
CA ASN A 114 -1.80 -10.68 -32.53
C ASN A 114 -1.29 -9.49 -33.38
N MET A 115 -1.18 -8.31 -32.79
CA MET A 115 -0.66 -7.12 -33.46
C MET A 115 0.84 -7.23 -33.71
N PHE A 116 1.61 -7.77 -32.77
CA PHE A 116 3.04 -8.05 -32.95
C PHE A 116 3.27 -9.17 -33.96
N ASP A 117 2.49 -10.24 -33.95
CA ASP A 117 2.57 -11.28 -34.99
C ASP A 117 2.24 -10.72 -36.38
N ALA A 118 1.29 -9.78 -36.48
CA ALA A 118 0.98 -9.09 -37.72
C ALA A 118 2.09 -8.12 -38.13
N ALA A 119 2.69 -7.43 -37.16
CA ALA A 119 3.82 -6.54 -37.38
C ALA A 119 5.06 -7.32 -37.80
N ASP A 120 5.40 -8.44 -37.16
CA ASP A 120 6.51 -9.33 -37.53
C ASP A 120 6.29 -9.92 -38.93
N LYS A 121 5.06 -10.32 -39.28
CA LYS A 121 4.73 -10.73 -40.65
C LYS A 121 4.90 -9.60 -41.65
N ALA A 122 4.50 -8.37 -41.29
CA ALA A 122 4.70 -7.20 -42.14
C ALA A 122 6.18 -6.81 -42.25
N PHE A 123 6.94 -6.91 -41.16
CA PHE A 123 8.38 -6.65 -41.11
C PHE A 123 9.18 -7.73 -41.83
N ALA A 124 8.75 -8.99 -41.86
CA ALA A 124 9.36 -10.02 -42.71
C ALA A 124 9.21 -9.65 -44.20
N VAL A 125 8.03 -9.18 -44.63
CA VAL A 125 7.78 -8.72 -46.01
C VAL A 125 8.56 -7.44 -46.35
N VAL A 126 8.77 -6.56 -45.37
CA VAL A 126 9.54 -5.33 -45.53
C VAL A 126 11.05 -5.60 -45.42
N GLY A 127 11.50 -6.56 -44.61
CA GLY A 127 12.89 -6.97 -44.43
C GLY A 127 13.50 -7.48 -45.72
N ASP A 128 12.75 -8.30 -46.47
CA ASP A 128 13.11 -8.75 -47.82
C ASP A 128 13.27 -7.58 -48.82
N ARG A 129 12.71 -6.40 -48.52
CA ARG A 129 12.84 -5.17 -49.33
C ARG A 129 13.87 -4.19 -48.79
N VAL A 130 14.14 -4.19 -47.49
CA VAL A 130 15.06 -3.26 -46.82
C VAL A 130 16.51 -3.72 -46.97
N GLU A 131 16.77 -5.03 -47.12
CA GLU A 131 18.11 -5.53 -47.46
C GLU A 131 18.61 -5.01 -48.83
N ALA A 132 17.71 -4.54 -49.70
CA ALA A 132 18.06 -3.88 -50.97
C ALA A 132 18.34 -2.36 -50.85
N VAL A 133 18.09 -1.74 -49.68
CA VAL A 133 18.18 -0.27 -49.48
C VAL A 133 19.12 0.10 -48.32
N ALA A 134 19.51 -0.86 -47.48
CA ALA A 134 20.27 -0.63 -46.25
C ALA A 134 21.71 -0.10 -46.45
N ASP A 135 22.31 -0.20 -47.64
CA ASP A 135 23.66 0.32 -47.89
C ASP A 135 23.72 1.86 -48.03
N TYR A 136 22.58 2.57 -48.11
CA TYR A 136 22.57 4.00 -48.48
C TYR A 136 22.23 5.00 -47.37
N VAL A 137 21.76 4.56 -46.18
CA VAL A 137 21.08 5.50 -45.24
C VAL A 137 21.76 5.67 -43.87
N PHE A 138 22.75 4.85 -43.49
CA PHE A 138 23.28 4.83 -42.11
C PHE A 138 24.56 5.65 -41.83
N GLN A 139 24.65 6.90 -42.33
CA GLN A 139 25.75 7.79 -41.93
C GLN A 139 25.38 9.12 -41.24
N ASP A 140 24.10 9.51 -41.14
CA ASP A 140 23.77 10.90 -40.72
C ASP A 140 22.90 11.04 -39.44
N ALA A 141 22.69 9.99 -38.63
CA ALA A 141 21.70 10.04 -37.54
C ALA A 141 22.23 9.72 -36.13
N GLN A 142 23.49 10.06 -35.80
CA GLN A 142 24.11 9.68 -34.52
C GLN A 142 24.57 10.83 -33.59
N SER A 143 24.10 12.07 -33.74
CA SER A 143 24.62 13.18 -32.91
C SER A 143 23.64 13.99 -32.07
N ASP A 144 22.36 13.61 -31.91
CA ASP A 144 21.37 14.53 -31.29
C ASP A 144 20.48 13.94 -30.16
N SER A 145 20.71 12.71 -29.68
CA SER A 145 19.76 12.02 -28.78
C SER A 145 20.05 12.05 -27.27
N ASP A 146 21.19 12.58 -26.83
CA ASP A 146 21.59 12.51 -25.40
C ASP A 146 21.24 13.76 -24.58
N GLU A 147 20.91 14.89 -25.22
CA GLU A 147 20.68 16.16 -24.52
C GLU A 147 19.20 16.40 -24.17
N GLU A 148 18.26 15.82 -24.91
CA GLU A 148 16.81 16.02 -24.67
C GLU A 148 16.26 15.17 -23.52
N ARG A 149 16.99 14.14 -23.05
CA ARG A 149 16.54 13.27 -21.94
C ARG A 149 16.83 13.84 -20.53
N ARG A 150 17.58 14.93 -20.42
CA ARG A 150 17.95 15.55 -19.13
C ARG A 150 16.96 16.60 -18.62
N GLY A 151 15.94 16.97 -19.40
CA GLY A 151 15.04 18.08 -19.09
C GLY A 151 13.65 17.71 -18.57
N ARG A 152 13.28 16.42 -18.51
CA ARG A 152 11.95 16.05 -18.01
C ARG A 152 11.98 16.13 -16.48
N ALA A 153 11.50 17.25 -15.94
CA ALA A 153 11.29 17.42 -14.51
C ALA A 153 10.59 16.16 -13.97
N SER A 154 11.19 15.51 -12.97
CA SER A 154 10.55 14.38 -12.29
C SER A 154 9.13 14.80 -11.90
N PRO A 155 8.12 13.94 -12.10
CA PRO A 155 6.77 14.25 -11.67
C PRO A 155 6.79 14.68 -10.21
N GLU A 156 6.31 15.88 -9.93
CA GLU A 156 6.23 16.39 -8.56
C GLU A 156 5.15 15.58 -7.83
N PHE A 157 5.56 14.70 -6.93
CA PHE A 157 4.64 14.01 -6.04
C PHE A 157 4.07 14.99 -5.03
N SER A 158 2.78 14.86 -4.73
CA SER A 158 2.19 15.64 -3.65
C SER A 158 2.83 15.21 -2.31
N PRO A 159 3.03 16.14 -1.36
CA PRO A 159 3.52 15.80 -0.02
C PRO A 159 2.67 14.74 0.67
N GLN A 160 1.36 14.72 0.38
CA GLN A 160 0.43 13.74 0.93
C GLN A 160 0.73 12.31 0.45
N GLN A 161 1.04 12.10 -0.83
CA GLN A 161 1.37 10.77 -1.36
C GLN A 161 2.65 10.21 -0.72
N LEU A 162 3.64 11.08 -0.47
CA LEU A 162 4.86 10.69 0.23
C LEU A 162 4.57 10.34 1.70
N GLU A 163 3.77 11.16 2.38
CA GLU A 163 3.34 10.92 3.77
C GLU A 163 2.56 9.60 3.90
N GLU A 164 1.66 9.29 2.96
CA GLU A 164 0.89 8.04 2.96
C GLU A 164 1.76 6.80 2.69
N ALA A 165 2.73 6.90 1.76
CA ALA A 165 3.69 5.82 1.51
C ALA A 165 4.58 5.56 2.72
N GLU A 166 5.06 6.62 3.37
CA GLU A 166 5.88 6.55 4.58
C GLU A 166 5.10 5.94 5.73
N ALA A 167 3.88 6.43 5.99
CA ALA A 167 3.02 5.87 7.03
C ALA A 167 2.74 4.38 6.82
N LEU A 168 2.45 3.95 5.59
CA LEU A 168 2.23 2.54 5.25
C LEU A 168 3.46 1.67 5.57
N VAL A 169 4.66 2.11 5.20
CA VAL A 169 5.90 1.37 5.44
C VAL A 169 6.25 1.34 6.93
N VAL A 170 6.11 2.48 7.62
CA VAL A 170 6.38 2.58 9.07
C VAL A 170 5.44 1.70 9.86
N GLU A 171 4.12 1.78 9.61
CA GLU A 171 3.11 0.94 10.25
C GLU A 171 3.47 -0.54 10.11
N PHE A 172 3.73 -1.03 8.89
CA PHE A 172 4.10 -2.43 8.69
C PHE A 172 5.42 -2.84 9.37
N CYS A 173 6.42 -1.95 9.37
CA CYS A 173 7.74 -2.27 9.88
C CYS A 173 7.86 -2.10 11.40
N GLU A 174 6.95 -1.36 12.04
CA GLU A 174 6.96 -1.09 13.49
C GLU A 174 5.84 -1.80 14.24
N GLU A 175 4.71 -2.10 13.58
CA GLU A 175 3.59 -2.81 14.20
C GLU A 175 3.80 -4.32 14.11
N TYR A 176 4.58 -4.85 15.07
CA TYR A 176 4.77 -6.29 15.24
C TYR A 176 4.90 -6.66 16.72
N SER A 177 4.62 -7.93 17.04
CA SER A 177 4.90 -8.47 18.36
C SER A 177 6.39 -8.79 18.49
N GLU A 178 7.00 -8.50 19.64
CA GLU A 178 8.41 -8.84 19.93
C GLU A 178 8.76 -10.32 19.68
N SER A 179 7.75 -11.20 19.73
CA SER A 179 7.90 -12.63 19.46
C SER A 179 7.96 -12.99 17.96
N TRP A 180 7.58 -12.09 17.06
CA TRP A 180 7.44 -12.34 15.62
C TRP A 180 8.03 -11.21 14.78
N VAL A 181 9.35 -11.12 14.74
CA VAL A 181 10.04 -10.10 13.93
C VAL A 181 9.87 -10.37 12.43
N ALA A 182 9.99 -11.64 12.02
CA ALA A 182 9.79 -12.03 10.62
C ALA A 182 8.29 -11.97 10.26
N PRO A 183 7.91 -11.24 9.21
CA PRO A 183 6.51 -11.19 8.76
C PRO A 183 6.08 -12.55 8.20
N SER A 184 4.81 -12.89 8.39
CA SER A 184 4.17 -14.04 7.75
C SER A 184 3.86 -13.75 6.28
N ALA A 185 3.49 -14.78 5.51
CA ALA A 185 3.03 -14.60 4.14
C ALA A 185 1.78 -13.71 4.08
N ASP A 186 0.84 -13.91 5.01
CA ASP A 186 -0.39 -13.11 5.11
C ASP A 186 -0.10 -11.63 5.38
N ASP A 187 0.91 -11.33 6.22
CA ASP A 187 1.34 -9.96 6.48
C ASP A 187 1.88 -9.29 5.20
N LEU A 188 2.69 -10.02 4.43
CA LEU A 188 3.27 -9.53 3.17
C LEU A 188 2.20 -9.34 2.09
N ASP A 189 1.23 -10.26 1.97
CA ASP A 189 0.09 -10.13 1.08
C ASP A 189 -0.79 -8.92 1.43
N SER A 190 -1.05 -8.71 2.73
CA SER A 190 -1.76 -7.54 3.24
C SER A 190 -1.03 -6.24 2.91
N PHE A 191 0.29 -6.20 3.15
CA PHE A 191 1.13 -5.06 2.80
C PHE A 191 1.14 -4.78 1.29
N TRP A 192 1.28 -5.81 0.46
CA TRP A 192 1.27 -5.67 -0.99
C TRP A 192 -0.08 -5.15 -1.49
N SER A 193 -1.19 -5.71 -1.01
CA SER A 193 -2.54 -5.25 -1.35
C SER A 193 -2.68 -3.75 -1.09
N ARG A 194 -2.11 -3.27 0.02
CA ARG A 194 -2.09 -1.85 0.35
C ARG A 194 -1.19 -1.05 -0.61
N CYS A 195 -0.01 -1.55 -0.92
CA CYS A 195 0.88 -0.93 -1.91
C CYS A 195 0.22 -0.81 -3.30
N SER A 196 -0.51 -1.84 -3.75
CA SER A 196 -1.16 -1.85 -5.07
C SER A 196 -2.24 -0.78 -5.19
N VAL A 197 -3.03 -0.55 -4.14
CA VAL A 197 -4.02 0.55 -4.14
C VAL A 197 -3.34 1.91 -4.17
N LEU A 198 -2.30 2.12 -3.37
CA LEU A 198 -1.53 3.37 -3.39
C LEU A 198 -0.91 3.61 -4.78
N TYR A 199 -0.32 2.57 -5.37
CA TYR A 199 0.21 2.61 -6.73
C TYR A 199 -0.89 2.91 -7.76
N GLY A 200 -2.09 2.33 -7.62
CA GLY A 200 -3.22 2.62 -8.50
C GLY A 200 -3.65 4.09 -8.48
N CYS A 201 -3.46 4.79 -7.36
CA CYS A 201 -3.75 6.22 -7.24
C CYS A 201 -2.65 7.13 -7.81
N VAL A 202 -1.38 6.74 -7.69
CA VAL A 202 -0.23 7.59 -8.06
C VAL A 202 0.35 7.22 -9.44
N LEU A 203 0.16 5.98 -9.87
CA LEU A 203 0.77 5.37 -11.05
C LEU A 203 2.29 5.53 -11.09
N SER A 204 2.92 5.49 -9.91
CA SER A 204 4.38 5.61 -9.78
C SER A 204 4.88 4.78 -8.58
N PRO A 205 5.99 4.04 -8.74
CA PRO A 205 6.61 3.28 -7.65
C PRO A 205 7.45 4.15 -6.71
N GLU A 206 7.77 5.38 -7.11
CA GLU A 206 8.75 6.22 -6.42
C GLU A 206 8.41 6.56 -4.96
N PRO A 207 7.17 6.94 -4.59
CA PRO A 207 6.84 7.20 -3.18
C PRO A 207 7.12 6.01 -2.27
N LEU A 208 6.74 4.81 -2.72
CA LEU A 208 6.95 3.58 -1.97
C LEU A 208 8.43 3.19 -1.91
N ALA A 209 9.15 3.33 -3.01
CA ALA A 209 10.59 3.10 -3.04
C ALA A 209 11.34 4.05 -2.09
N ARG A 210 10.95 5.34 -2.07
CA ARG A 210 11.54 6.33 -1.16
C ARG A 210 11.24 6.01 0.30
N ALA A 211 10.01 5.61 0.62
CA ALA A 211 9.62 5.22 1.98
C ALA A 211 10.41 3.99 2.47
N LEU A 212 10.52 2.94 1.64
CA LEU A 212 11.32 1.75 1.95
C LEU A 212 12.81 2.07 2.10
N ALA A 213 13.36 2.92 1.23
CA ALA A 213 14.74 3.37 1.34
C ALA A 213 15.00 4.16 2.64
N ALA A 214 14.09 5.05 3.03
CA ALA A 214 14.16 5.77 4.30
C ALA A 214 14.11 4.82 5.50
N GLN A 215 13.25 3.81 5.44
CA GLN A 215 13.13 2.79 6.50
C GLN A 215 14.44 1.97 6.66
N LEU A 216 15.10 1.63 5.55
CA LEU A 216 16.43 0.98 5.59
C LEU A 216 17.53 1.92 6.10
N ALA A 217 17.43 3.22 5.79
CA ALA A 217 18.41 4.22 6.20
C ALA A 217 18.35 4.56 7.70
N ARG A 218 17.22 4.28 8.35
CA ARG A 218 16.95 4.65 9.74
C ARG A 218 18.07 4.25 10.69
N GLU A 219 18.45 5.19 11.54
CA GLU A 219 19.48 4.97 12.55
C GLU A 219 18.85 4.51 13.88
N PRO A 220 19.56 3.65 14.64
CA PRO A 220 19.12 3.25 15.96
C PRO A 220 18.94 4.46 16.87
N SER A 221 17.80 4.55 17.54
CA SER A 221 17.67 5.36 18.75
C SER A 221 18.68 4.86 19.79
N GLU A 222 19.30 5.77 20.55
CA GLU A 222 20.21 5.43 21.65
C GLU A 222 19.57 4.47 22.67
N LYS A 223 18.24 4.53 22.80
CA LYS A 223 17.48 3.69 23.73
C LYS A 223 17.23 2.28 23.22
N ASP A 224 17.27 2.08 21.90
CA ASP A 224 16.73 0.88 21.22
C ASP A 224 17.80 0.15 20.39
N LYS A 225 19.09 0.32 20.72
CA LYS A 225 20.22 -0.21 19.94
C LYS A 225 20.15 -1.73 19.68
N GLU A 226 19.64 -2.49 20.64
CA GLU A 226 19.57 -3.96 20.52
C GLU A 226 18.49 -4.44 19.54
N GLN A 227 17.46 -3.62 19.29
CA GLN A 227 16.28 -3.99 18.50
C GLN A 227 16.08 -3.10 17.27
N ALA A 228 16.89 -2.06 17.08
CA ALA A 228 16.78 -1.13 15.96
C ALA A 228 16.91 -1.78 14.57
N TRP A 229 17.46 -2.99 14.48
CA TRP A 229 17.53 -3.76 13.24
C TRP A 229 16.19 -4.39 12.83
N GLN A 230 15.23 -4.54 13.76
CA GLN A 230 13.99 -5.28 13.50
C GLN A 230 13.14 -4.60 12.40
N PRO A 231 12.90 -3.28 12.42
CA PRO A 231 12.14 -2.63 11.36
C PRO A 231 12.88 -2.67 10.00
N GLN A 232 14.21 -2.64 10.01
CA GLN A 232 15.04 -2.78 8.80
C GLN A 232 14.96 -4.21 8.24
N LEU A 233 14.91 -5.23 9.10
CA LEU A 233 14.73 -6.61 8.67
C LEU A 233 13.37 -6.81 8.00
N ARG A 234 12.30 -6.26 8.57
CA ARG A 234 10.96 -6.33 7.96
C ARG A 234 10.92 -5.67 6.59
N ALA A 235 11.56 -4.51 6.42
CA ALA A 235 11.72 -3.88 5.12
C ALA A 235 12.49 -4.75 4.11
N LEU A 236 13.52 -5.49 4.55
CA LEU A 236 14.22 -6.44 3.68
C LEU A 236 13.33 -7.62 3.23
N TYR A 237 12.46 -8.13 4.11
CA TYR A 237 11.48 -9.15 3.73
C TYR A 237 10.50 -8.63 2.68
N VAL A 238 9.99 -7.41 2.86
CA VAL A 238 9.14 -6.74 1.87
C VAL A 238 9.84 -6.65 0.52
N LEU A 239 11.10 -6.25 0.47
CA LEU A 239 11.85 -6.18 -0.79
C LEU A 239 12.07 -7.55 -1.43
N GLY A 240 12.25 -8.60 -0.63
CA GLY A 240 12.33 -9.97 -1.12
C GLY A 240 11.02 -10.42 -1.78
N ASP A 241 9.88 -10.09 -1.15
CA ASP A 241 8.54 -10.42 -1.65
C ASP A 241 8.17 -9.61 -2.89
N LEU A 242 8.40 -8.29 -2.89
CA LEU A 242 8.09 -7.40 -4.01
C LEU A 242 8.75 -7.83 -5.32
N ARG A 243 9.95 -8.42 -5.27
CA ARG A 243 10.62 -8.96 -6.47
C ARG A 243 9.81 -10.04 -7.19
N GLN A 244 8.95 -10.75 -6.45
CA GLN A 244 8.10 -11.82 -6.96
C GLN A 244 6.74 -11.28 -7.47
N ARG A 245 6.40 -10.01 -7.22
CA ARG A 245 5.12 -9.36 -7.56
C ARG A 245 5.10 -8.72 -8.97
N GLY A 246 5.88 -9.25 -9.91
CA GLY A 246 5.92 -8.77 -11.29
C GLY A 246 6.69 -7.46 -11.52
N ALA A 247 6.41 -6.77 -12.63
CA ALA A 247 7.21 -5.65 -13.12
C ALA A 247 7.25 -4.44 -12.15
N VAL A 248 6.09 -4.05 -11.60
CA VAL A 248 6.00 -2.93 -10.66
C VAL A 248 6.82 -3.19 -9.40
N GLY A 249 6.70 -4.40 -8.83
CA GLY A 249 7.49 -4.80 -7.67
C GLY A 249 9.00 -4.79 -7.93
N GLN A 250 9.43 -5.25 -9.11
CA GLN A 250 10.83 -5.18 -9.53
C GLN A 250 11.32 -3.73 -9.70
N GLU A 251 10.49 -2.84 -10.24
CA GLU A 251 10.82 -1.42 -10.40
C GLU A 251 11.01 -0.73 -9.04
N ILE A 252 10.11 -0.97 -8.09
CA ILE A 252 10.24 -0.48 -6.70
C ILE A 252 11.57 -0.96 -6.10
N VAL A 253 11.87 -2.25 -6.22
CA VAL A 253 13.08 -2.83 -5.64
C VAL A 253 14.34 -2.27 -6.29
N ALA A 254 14.35 -2.09 -7.61
CA ALA A 254 15.47 -1.48 -8.32
C ALA A 254 15.69 -0.02 -7.87
N ASP A 255 14.62 0.74 -7.64
CA ASP A 255 14.75 2.12 -7.15
C ASP A 255 15.22 2.20 -5.70
N VAL A 256 14.72 1.32 -4.83
CA VAL A 256 15.21 1.18 -3.45
C VAL A 256 16.69 0.81 -3.44
N ALA A 257 17.08 -0.15 -4.27
CA ALA A 257 18.46 -0.59 -4.40
C ALA A 257 19.39 0.57 -4.76
N ARG A 258 19.01 1.42 -5.72
CA ARG A 258 19.79 2.60 -6.09
C ARG A 258 19.91 3.61 -4.94
N ARG A 259 18.81 3.84 -4.21
CA ARG A 259 18.76 4.86 -3.13
C ARG A 259 19.42 4.40 -1.84
N ALA A 260 19.38 3.10 -1.54
CA ALA A 260 19.76 2.53 -0.25
C ALA A 260 20.92 1.53 -0.33
N ASP A 261 21.67 1.43 -1.44
CA ASP A 261 22.77 0.45 -1.62
C ASP A 261 23.73 0.41 -0.42
N HIS A 262 24.21 1.57 0.02
CA HIS A 262 25.12 1.67 1.18
C HIS A 262 24.47 1.12 2.47
N HIS A 263 23.19 1.40 2.70
CA HIS A 263 22.47 0.93 3.89
C HIS A 263 22.24 -0.58 3.85
N VAL A 264 21.88 -1.14 2.68
CA VAL A 264 21.73 -2.59 2.50
C VAL A 264 23.08 -3.30 2.72
N ARG A 265 24.19 -2.75 2.19
CA ARG A 265 25.54 -3.28 2.46
C ARG A 265 25.89 -3.25 3.95
N ARG A 266 25.59 -2.15 4.65
CA ARG A 266 25.78 -2.07 6.12
C ARG A 266 25.00 -3.16 6.86
N LEU A 267 23.77 -3.44 6.43
CA LEU A 267 22.91 -4.48 7.05
C LEU A 267 23.45 -5.90 6.88
N THR A 268 24.34 -6.17 5.92
CA THR A 268 25.02 -7.48 5.84
C THR A 268 25.94 -7.77 7.03
N GLY A 269 26.40 -6.71 7.71
CA GLY A 269 27.16 -6.81 8.96
C GLY A 269 26.31 -7.18 10.18
N VAL A 270 24.99 -6.93 10.12
CA VAL A 270 24.06 -7.27 11.20
C VAL A 270 23.66 -8.75 11.07
N PRO A 271 23.97 -9.62 12.05
CA PRO A 271 23.74 -11.06 11.93
C PRO A 271 22.30 -11.43 11.55
N GLN A 272 21.32 -10.72 12.12
CA GLN A 272 19.89 -10.96 11.91
C GLN A 272 19.41 -10.53 10.51
N CYS A 273 20.08 -9.55 9.89
CA CYS A 273 19.73 -9.04 8.57
C CYS A 273 20.57 -9.64 7.43
N ARG A 274 21.66 -10.35 7.78
CA ARG A 274 22.69 -10.78 6.83
C ARG A 274 22.12 -11.55 5.65
N GLU A 275 21.30 -12.57 5.92
CA GLU A 275 20.78 -13.44 4.88
C GLU A 275 19.92 -12.67 3.87
N GLN A 276 18.95 -11.89 4.37
CA GLN A 276 18.04 -11.13 3.51
C GLN A 276 18.76 -10.01 2.75
N ALA A 277 19.66 -9.28 3.42
CA ALA A 277 20.45 -8.23 2.78
C ALA A 277 21.38 -8.78 1.69
N SER A 278 22.07 -9.90 1.95
CA SER A 278 22.92 -10.55 0.94
C SER A 278 22.11 -11.15 -0.21
N SER A 279 20.92 -11.68 0.06
CA SER A 279 20.00 -12.14 -0.99
C SER A 279 19.60 -10.99 -1.92
N LEU A 280 19.23 -9.85 -1.35
CA LEU A 280 18.85 -8.65 -2.09
C LEU A 280 20.01 -8.10 -2.94
N LEU A 281 21.23 -8.01 -2.40
CA LEU A 281 22.38 -7.51 -3.16
C LEU A 281 22.73 -8.38 -4.37
N ARG A 282 22.75 -9.70 -4.21
CA ARG A 282 22.99 -10.64 -5.33
C ARG A 282 21.96 -10.47 -6.43
N ALA A 283 20.70 -10.25 -6.05
CA ALA A 283 19.63 -10.03 -7.00
C ALA A 283 19.79 -8.73 -7.81
N ILE A 284 20.19 -7.66 -7.15
CA ILE A 284 20.44 -6.36 -7.78
C ILE A 284 21.61 -6.48 -8.76
N GLU A 285 22.67 -7.22 -8.40
CA GLU A 285 23.82 -7.48 -9.28
C GLU A 285 23.39 -8.21 -10.57
N VAL A 286 22.60 -9.28 -10.45
CA VAL A 286 22.07 -10.03 -11.61
C VAL A 286 21.22 -9.15 -12.52
N GLN A 287 20.39 -8.26 -11.96
CA GLN A 287 19.57 -7.34 -12.76
C GLN A 287 20.43 -6.30 -13.49
N ARG A 288 21.50 -5.79 -12.86
CA ARG A 288 22.41 -4.84 -13.50
C ARG A 288 23.13 -5.46 -14.69
N ASP A 289 23.60 -6.69 -14.54
CA ASP A 289 24.29 -7.41 -15.62
C ASP A 289 23.35 -7.69 -16.80
N SER A 290 22.07 -7.96 -16.51
CA SER A 290 21.04 -8.20 -17.53
C SER A 290 20.69 -6.97 -18.37
N LEU A 291 20.94 -5.75 -17.86
CA LEU A 291 20.68 -4.49 -18.59
C LEU A 291 21.85 -4.02 -19.46
N CYS A 292 23.02 -4.67 -19.34
CA CYS A 292 24.23 -4.31 -20.08
C CYS A 292 24.45 -5.15 -21.36
N VAL A 293 23.53 -6.06 -21.71
CA VAL A 293 23.56 -6.91 -22.90
C VAL A 293 22.60 -6.37 -23.96
#